data_AF-A0A363SP73-F1
#
_entry.id   AF-A0A363SP73-F1
#
_cell.length_a   1.000
_cell.length_b   1.000
_cell.length_c   1.000
_cell.angle_alpha   90.00
_cell.angle_beta   90.00
_cell.angle_gamma   90.00
#
_symmetry.space_group_name_H-M   'P 1'
#
loop_
_entity.id
_entity.type
_entity.pdbx_description
1 polymer ?
#
loop_
_entity_poly.entity_id
_entity_poly.type
_entity_poly.pdbx_seq_one_letter_code
_entity_poly.pdbx_strand_id
1 'polypeptide(L)'
;MQLTEKHKEYWSRNLKVTSILFVIWFVFTFVTGWFSRELNSITFIGPLGFYMAAQGSLAIYVIIIVFYAKTMNKLDNEYGVQEGEED
;
A
#
# COMPACT_ATOMS: atom_id res chain seq x y z
N MET A 1 -14.52 13.15 -24.81
CA MET A 1 -13.73 11.93 -25.04
C MET A 1 -14.57 10.76 -24.57
N GLN A 2 -14.93 9.83 -25.45
CA GLN A 2 -15.68 8.64 -25.01
C GLN A 2 -14.70 7.71 -24.30
N LEU A 3 -14.90 7.51 -22.98
CA LEU A 3 -14.13 6.56 -22.19
C LEU A 3 -14.40 5.16 -22.75
N THR A 4 -13.47 4.61 -23.51
CA THR A 4 -13.48 3.21 -23.96
C THR A 4 -13.66 2.31 -22.72
N GLU A 5 -14.41 1.22 -22.83
CA GLU A 5 -14.67 0.30 -21.69
C GLU A 5 -13.37 -0.13 -20.96
N LYS A 6 -12.25 -0.25 -21.70
CA LYS A 6 -10.91 -0.50 -21.13
C LYS A 6 -10.42 0.56 -20.14
N HIS A 7 -10.73 1.85 -20.35
CA HIS A 7 -10.35 2.93 -19.43
C HIS A 7 -11.12 2.86 -18.11
N LYS A 8 -12.41 2.48 -18.16
CA LYS A 8 -13.21 2.27 -16.94
C LYS A 8 -12.70 1.09 -16.13
N GLU A 9 -12.32 0.00 -16.81
CA GLU A 9 -11.78 -1.18 -16.16
C GLU A 9 -10.42 -0.91 -15.49
N TYR A 10 -9.51 -0.21 -16.20
CA TYR A 10 -8.24 0.25 -15.66
C TYR A 10 -8.43 1.13 -14.41
N TRP A 11 -9.33 2.12 -14.49
CA TRP A 11 -9.66 2.99 -13.36
C TRP A 11 -10.20 2.21 -12.15
N SER A 12 -11.11 1.25 -12.39
CA SER A 12 -11.66 0.40 -11.33
C SER A 12 -10.58 -0.46 -10.66
N ARG A 13 -9.65 -1.01 -11.45
CA ARG A 13 -8.52 -1.78 -10.92
C ARG A 13 -7.57 -0.91 -10.11
N ASN A 14 -7.24 0.29 -10.59
CA ASN A 14 -6.40 1.22 -9.85
C ASN A 14 -7.05 1.60 -8.51
N LEU A 15 -8.33 1.99 -8.52
CA LEU A 15 -9.08 2.26 -7.29
C LEU A 15 -9.08 1.08 -6.31
N LYS A 16 -9.19 -0.15 -6.81
CA LYS A 16 -9.13 -1.35 -5.96
C LYS A 16 -7.75 -1.52 -5.31
N VAL A 17 -6.67 -1.33 -6.07
CA VAL A 17 -5.30 -1.37 -5.55
C VAL A 17 -5.09 -0.28 -4.49
N THR A 18 -5.44 0.97 -4.81
CA THR A 18 -5.35 2.10 -3.89
C THR A 18 -6.18 1.88 -2.62
N SER A 19 -7.40 1.36 -2.74
CA SER A 19 -8.26 1.07 -1.58
C SER A 19 -7.65 0.01 -0.66
N ILE A 20 -7.08 -1.07 -1.22
CA ILE A 20 -6.39 -2.10 -0.43
C ILE A 20 -5.19 -1.48 0.32
N LEU A 21 -4.40 -0.66 -0.37
CA LEU A 21 -3.24 0.00 0.24
C LEU A 21 -3.66 0.95 1.37
N PHE A 22 -4.76 1.70 1.20
CA PHE A 22 -5.31 2.53 2.26
C PHE A 22 -5.79 1.72 3.47
N VAL A 23 -6.40 0.56 3.24
CA VAL A 23 -6.81 -0.34 4.35
C VAL A 23 -5.58 -0.84 5.10
N ILE A 24 -4.54 -1.28 4.39
CA ILE A 24 -3.28 -1.73 5.01
C ILE A 24 -2.65 -0.58 5.81
N TRP A 25 -2.53 0.59 5.20
CA TRP A 25 -2.03 1.80 5.85
C TRP A 25 -2.82 2.10 7.13
N PHE A 26 -4.16 2.11 7.06
CA PHE A 26 -5.03 2.38 8.21
C PHE A 26 -4.82 1.37 9.34
N VAL A 27 -4.71 0.08 9.02
CA VAL A 27 -4.43 -0.95 10.02
C VAL A 27 -3.11 -0.64 10.73
N PHE A 28 -2.05 -0.35 9.99
CA PHE A 28 -0.74 -0.12 10.60
C PHE A 28 -0.58 1.23 11.29
N THR A 29 -1.38 2.23 10.95
CA THR A 29 -1.42 3.52 11.66
C THR A 29 -2.27 3.46 12.93
N PHE A 30 -3.46 2.85 12.87
CA PHE A 30 -4.45 2.92 13.96
C PHE A 30 -4.49 1.66 14.82
N VAL A 31 -4.49 0.47 14.22
CA VAL A 31 -4.63 -0.79 14.97
C VAL A 31 -3.38 -1.06 15.80
N THR A 32 -2.19 -0.79 15.27
CA THR A 32 -0.92 -0.95 16.02
C THR A 32 -0.84 -0.04 17.24
N GLY A 33 -1.37 1.20 17.14
CA GLY A 33 -1.46 2.15 18.24
C GLY A 33 -2.52 1.76 19.26
N TRP A 34 -3.71 1.37 18.80
CA TRP A 34 -4.82 0.98 19.67
C TRP A 34 -4.50 -0.25 20.50
N PHE A 35 -3.93 -1.28 19.86
CA PHE A 35 -3.50 -2.53 20.51
C PHE A 35 -2.07 -2.48 21.03
N SER A 36 -1.48 -1.28 21.19
CA SER A 36 -0.08 -1.14 21.62
C SER A 36 0.19 -1.86 22.95
N ARG A 37 -0.78 -1.90 23.87
CA ARG A 37 -0.65 -2.65 25.14
C ARG A 37 -0.55 -4.16 24.91
N GLU A 38 -1.44 -4.76 24.13
CA GLU A 38 -1.34 -6.19 23.81
C GLU A 38 -0.10 -6.49 22.98
N LEU A 39 0.23 -5.65 21.98
CA LEU A 39 1.43 -5.83 21.18
C LEU A 39 2.70 -5.74 22.03
N ASN A 40 2.77 -4.85 23.02
CA ASN A 40 3.92 -4.75 23.91
C ASN A 40 4.15 -6.00 24.77
N SER A 41 3.18 -6.90 24.90
CA SER A 41 3.38 -8.21 25.54
C SER A 41 4.23 -9.16 24.69
N ILE A 42 4.27 -8.94 23.38
CA ILE A 42 5.13 -9.66 22.44
C ILE A 42 6.43 -8.88 22.33
N THR A 43 7.52 -9.48 22.79
CA THR A 43 8.86 -8.92 22.66
C THR A 43 9.62 -9.62 21.55
N PHE A 44 9.89 -8.90 20.46
CA PHE A 44 10.70 -9.39 19.35
C PHE A 44 12.06 -8.69 19.31
N ILE A 45 12.07 -7.35 19.22
CA ILE A 45 13.28 -6.49 19.29
C ILE A 45 13.08 -5.41 20.37
N GLY A 46 12.41 -5.80 21.47
CA GLY A 46 11.74 -4.90 22.40
C GLY A 46 10.21 -5.01 22.28
N PRO A 47 9.44 -4.23 23.05
CA PRO A 47 7.97 -4.28 23.01
C PRO A 47 7.48 -3.99 21.59
N LEU A 48 6.70 -4.92 21.01
CA LEU A 48 6.33 -4.83 19.59
C LEU A 48 5.57 -3.52 19.28
N GLY A 49 4.70 -3.07 20.19
CA GLY A 49 3.98 -1.80 20.03
C GLY A 49 4.93 -0.60 19.94
N PHE A 50 5.98 -0.59 20.75
CA PHE A 50 7.03 0.43 20.70
C PHE A 50 7.84 0.36 19.40
N TYR A 51 8.24 -0.83 18.96
CA TYR A 51 8.96 -1.02 17.70
C TYR A 51 8.14 -0.57 16.48
N MET A 52 6.84 -0.90 16.46
CA MET A 52 5.92 -0.51 15.40
C MET A 52 5.73 1.01 15.33
N ALA A 53 5.68 1.68 16.47
CA ALA A 53 5.64 3.14 16.55
C ALA A 53 6.95 3.80 16.12
N ALA A 54 8.09 3.18 16.43
CA ALA A 54 9.41 3.75 16.16
C ALA A 54 9.87 3.59 14.69
N GLN A 55 9.78 2.37 14.15
CA GLN A 55 10.31 2.07 12.81
C GLN A 55 9.47 1.07 12.01
N GLY A 56 8.70 0.19 12.68
CA GLY A 56 7.93 -0.84 11.97
C GLY A 56 6.90 -0.27 11.00
N SER A 57 6.12 0.74 11.42
CA SER A 57 5.16 1.43 10.55
C SER A 57 5.82 2.12 9.35
N LEU A 58 6.97 2.75 9.55
CA LEU A 58 7.77 3.35 8.47
C LEU A 58 8.21 2.32 7.42
N ALA A 59 8.74 1.18 7.86
CA ALA A 59 9.13 0.10 6.95
C ALA A 59 7.94 -0.42 6.14
N ILE A 60 6.76 -0.53 6.76
CA ILE A 60 5.53 -0.93 6.09
C ILE A 60 5.12 0.10 5.03
N TYR A 61 5.23 1.41 5.30
CA TYR A 61 4.91 2.43 4.31
C TYR A 61 5.81 2.33 3.07
N VAL A 62 7.10 2.04 3.25
CA VAL A 62 8.01 1.79 2.12
C VAL A 62 7.57 0.55 1.33
N ILE A 63 7.20 -0.54 2.02
CA ILE A 63 6.68 -1.75 1.36
C ILE A 63 5.41 -1.46 0.57
N ILE A 64 4.48 -0.67 1.12
CA ILE A 64 3.25 -0.22 0.43
C ILE A 64 3.61 0.53 -0.86
N ILE A 65 4.57 1.46 -0.81
CA ILE A 65 5.00 2.24 -1.98
C ILE A 65 5.62 1.32 -3.05
N VAL A 66 6.53 0.43 -2.67
CA VAL A 66 7.17 -0.49 -3.62
C VAL A 66 6.14 -1.44 -4.23
N PHE A 67 5.20 -1.95 -3.43
CA PHE A 67 4.13 -2.80 -3.91
C PHE A 67 3.19 -2.07 -4.87
N TYR A 68 2.82 -0.82 -4.54
CA TYR A 68 2.04 0.04 -5.43
C TYR A 68 2.76 0.24 -6.77
N ALA A 69 4.02 0.68 -6.75
CA ALA A 69 4.80 0.93 -7.97
C ALA A 69 4.89 -0.32 -8.85
N LYS A 70 5.17 -1.49 -8.25
CA LYS A 70 5.21 -2.76 -8.99
C LYS A 70 3.85 -3.17 -9.57
N THR A 71 2.78 -2.98 -8.79
CA THR A 71 1.42 -3.34 -9.21
C THR A 71 0.95 -2.43 -10.34
N MET A 72 1.24 -1.14 -10.23
CA MET A 72 0.90 -0.14 -11.23
C MET A 72 1.67 -0.38 -12.52
N ASN A 73 2.99 -0.58 -12.45
CA ASN A 73 3.80 -0.94 -13.63
C ASN A 73 3.29 -2.19 -14.35
N LYS A 74 2.79 -3.19 -13.61
CA LYS A 74 2.18 -4.38 -14.21
C LYS A 74 0.85 -4.05 -14.87
N LEU A 75 0.03 -3.22 -14.24
CA LEU A 75 -1.27 -2.78 -14.77
C LEU A 75 -1.09 -1.93 -16.04
N ASP A 76 -0.13 -1.02 -16.04
CA ASP A 76 0.17 -0.15 -17.18
C ASP A 76 0.67 -0.96 -18.38
N ASN A 77 1.50 -1.99 -18.15
CA ASN A 77 1.87 -2.97 -19.18
C ASN A 77 0.65 -3.72 -19.75
N GLU A 78 -0.27 -4.17 -18.89
CA GLU A 78 -1.43 -4.99 -19.27
C GLU A 78 -2.45 -4.19 -20.11
N TYR A 79 -2.64 -2.91 -19.80
CA TYR A 79 -3.57 -2.04 -20.52
C TYR A 79 -2.89 -1.22 -21.63
N GLY A 80 -1.57 -1.36 -21.82
CA GLY A 80 -0.80 -0.64 -22.85
C GLY A 80 -0.78 0.88 -22.63
N VAL A 81 -0.94 1.31 -21.38
CA VAL A 81 -0.93 2.71 -20.94
C VAL A 81 0.41 3.06 -20.32
N GLN A 82 1.45 2.28 -20.59
CA GLN A 82 2.81 2.72 -20.34
C GLN A 82 3.04 3.98 -21.17
N GLU A 83 2.87 5.14 -20.53
CA GLU A 83 3.67 6.31 -20.86
C GLU A 83 5.11 5.91 -20.51
N GLY A 84 5.75 5.17 -21.44
CA GLY A 84 7.19 5.06 -21.44
C GLY A 84 7.72 6.49 -21.51
N GLU A 85 8.65 6.79 -20.61
CA GLU A 85 9.53 7.94 -20.69
C GLU A 85 9.85 8.20 -22.18
N GLU A 86 9.34 9.32 -22.72
CA GLU A 86 9.97 9.92 -23.89
C GLU A 86 11.37 10.37 -23.41
N ASP A 87 12.34 9.49 -23.68
CA ASP A 87 13.81 9.63 -23.60
C ASP A 87 14.47 9.83 -22.22
#